data_AF-A0A7X8EYX9-F1
#
_entry.id   AF-A0A7X8EYX9-F1
#
_cell.length_a   1.000
_cell.length_b   1.000
_cell.length_c   1.000
_cell.angle_alpha   90.00
_cell.angle_beta   90.00
_cell.angle_gamma   90.00
#
_symmetry.space_group_name_H-M   'P 1'
#
loop_
_entity.id
_entity.type
_entity.pdbx_description
1 polymer ?
#
loop_
_entity_poly.entity_id
_entity_poly.type
_entity_poly.pdbx_seq_one_letter_code
_entity_poly.pdbx_strand_id
1 'polypeptide(L)'
;MNTSTHNLFRRRGVSLLETVLAASLLGGVVMTICGLSAGSLRSIRLNQEYEKAWDYIERQLTLIDMVGVQAMQQRGQSGGQFESLDGRIWHWTVQINETGITALYDVVIQLQWEEDGRTRRLECRTRMTAKSSAVDETQTDTQSDGSQTTTTPASTPGATS
;
A
#
# COMPACT_ATOMS: atom_id res chain seq x y z
N MET A 1 34.05 19.67 -64.09
CA MET A 1 34.22 18.61 -63.09
C MET A 1 32.86 18.08 -62.72
N ASN A 2 32.42 16.97 -63.33
CA ASN A 2 31.12 16.37 -63.03
C ASN A 2 31.31 15.04 -62.30
N THR A 3 30.91 15.02 -61.05
CA THR A 3 30.74 13.84 -60.21
C THR A 3 29.53 13.05 -60.72
N SER A 4 29.79 11.93 -61.40
CA SER A 4 28.73 11.01 -61.82
C SER A 4 28.27 10.19 -60.62
N THR A 5 27.16 10.61 -60.02
CA THR A 5 26.37 9.83 -59.08
C THR A 5 25.72 8.66 -59.84
N HIS A 6 26.32 7.48 -59.73
CA HIS A 6 25.73 6.24 -60.23
C HIS A 6 24.47 5.90 -59.42
N ASN A 7 23.30 6.20 -60.01
CA ASN A 7 22.01 5.74 -59.54
C ASN A 7 21.95 4.21 -59.67
N LEU A 8 22.14 3.50 -58.55
CA LEU A 8 21.93 2.05 -58.42
C LEU A 8 20.43 1.70 -58.32
N PHE A 9 19.61 2.19 -59.24
CA PHE A 9 18.24 1.69 -59.40
C PHE A 9 18.23 0.48 -60.33
N ARG A 10 18.75 -0.64 -59.82
CA ARG A 10 18.63 -1.93 -60.48
C ARG A 10 17.23 -2.47 -60.23
N ARG A 11 16.34 -2.35 -61.23
CA ARG A 11 15.07 -3.07 -61.28
C ARG A 11 15.36 -4.58 -61.30
N ARG A 12 15.32 -5.24 -60.15
CA ARG A 12 15.25 -6.70 -60.03
C ARG A 12 13.82 -7.03 -59.65
N GLY A 13 13.13 -7.79 -60.51
CA GLY A 13 11.85 -8.39 -60.14
C GLY A 13 12.06 -9.24 -58.88
N VAL A 14 11.15 -9.10 -57.92
CA VAL A 14 11.17 -9.86 -56.67
C VAL A 14 11.22 -11.35 -57.03
N SER A 15 12.29 -12.03 -56.61
CA SER A 15 12.41 -13.46 -56.85
C SER A 15 11.42 -14.19 -55.95
N LEU A 16 10.73 -15.22 -56.47
CA LEU A 16 9.80 -16.05 -55.68
C LEU A 16 10.43 -16.55 -54.38
N LEU A 17 11.72 -16.90 -54.42
CA LEU A 17 12.48 -17.32 -53.24
C LEU A 17 12.57 -16.22 -52.18
N GLU A 18 12.75 -14.97 -52.60
CA GLU A 18 12.84 -13.82 -51.69
C GLU A 18 11.48 -13.55 -51.03
N THR A 19 10.37 -13.68 -51.77
CA THR A 19 9.02 -13.55 -51.19
C THR A 19 8.73 -14.68 -50.20
N VAL A 20 9.10 -15.92 -50.52
CA VAL A 20 8.91 -17.08 -49.62
C VAL A 20 9.77 -16.95 -48.37
N LEU A 21 11.01 -16.49 -48.51
CA LEU A 21 11.91 -16.25 -47.38
C LEU A 21 11.46 -15.06 -46.52
N ALA A 22 10.99 -13.98 -47.14
CA ALA A 22 10.40 -12.85 -46.42
C ALA A 22 9.13 -13.27 -45.66
N ALA A 23 8.26 -14.09 -46.28
CA ALA A 23 7.05 -14.59 -45.64
C ALA A 23 7.36 -15.53 -44.47
N SER A 24 8.36 -16.41 -44.58
CA SER A 24 8.75 -17.31 -43.48
C SER A 24 9.37 -16.55 -42.31
N LEU A 25 10.24 -15.57 -42.59
CA LEU A 25 10.81 -14.69 -41.56
C LEU A 25 9.72 -13.87 -40.87
N LEU A 26 8.80 -13.28 -41.64
CA LEU A 26 7.68 -12.52 -41.09
C LEU A 26 6.80 -13.41 -40.20
N GLY A 27 6.45 -14.62 -40.66
CA GLY A 27 5.68 -15.58 -39.87
C GLY A 27 6.35 -15.92 -38.55
N GLY A 28 7.66 -16.16 -38.56
CA GLY A 28 8.45 -16.40 -37.34
C GLY A 28 8.41 -15.22 -36.37
N VAL A 29 8.62 -14.00 -36.87
CA VAL A 29 8.58 -12.78 -36.05
C VAL A 29 7.19 -12.52 -35.46
N VAL A 30 6.12 -12.72 -36.23
CA VAL A 30 4.76 -12.53 -35.72
C VAL A 30 4.48 -13.51 -34.59
N MET A 31 4.89 -14.78 -34.73
CA MET A 31 4.69 -15.79 -33.69
C MET A 31 5.41 -15.43 -32.38
N THR A 32 6.65 -14.92 -32.47
CA THR A 32 7.40 -14.51 -31.27
C THR A 32 6.77 -13.29 -30.60
N ILE A 33 6.32 -12.30 -31.37
CA ILE A 33 5.62 -11.12 -30.83
C ILE A 33 4.33 -11.55 -30.13
N CYS A 34 3.50 -12.40 -30.76
CA CYS A 34 2.28 -12.89 -30.15
C CYS A 34 2.54 -13.62 -28.82
N GLY A 35 3.60 -14.44 -28.75
CA GLY A 35 4.01 -15.10 -27.51
C GLY A 35 4.39 -14.12 -26.40
N LEU A 36 5.17 -13.10 -26.72
CA LEU A 36 5.56 -12.05 -25.76
C LEU A 36 4.36 -11.22 -25.30
N SER A 37 3.46 -10.85 -26.22
CA SER A 37 2.24 -10.11 -25.89
C SER A 37 1.32 -10.92 -24.98
N ALA A 38 1.13 -12.22 -25.25
CA ALA A 38 0.34 -13.09 -24.38
C ALA A 38 0.93 -13.20 -22.97
N GLY A 39 2.26 -13.29 -22.87
CA GLY A 39 2.97 -13.24 -21.57
C GLY A 39 2.73 -11.93 -20.83
N SER A 40 2.87 -10.79 -21.52
CA SER A 40 2.67 -9.46 -20.93
C SER A 40 1.25 -9.25 -20.41
N LEU A 41 0.23 -9.67 -21.16
CA LEU A 41 -1.17 -9.58 -20.71
C LEU A 41 -1.42 -10.38 -19.43
N ARG A 42 -0.81 -11.56 -19.32
CA ARG A 42 -0.90 -12.36 -18.09
C ARG A 42 -0.23 -11.66 -16.91
N SER A 43 0.94 -11.04 -17.13
CA SER A 43 1.65 -10.26 -16.12
C SER A 43 0.84 -9.05 -15.64
N ILE A 44 0.19 -8.33 -16.56
CA ILE A 44 -0.65 -7.17 -16.23
C ILE A 44 -1.83 -7.60 -15.35
N ARG A 45 -2.52 -8.69 -15.73
CA ARG A 45 -3.64 -9.20 -14.95
C ARG A 45 -3.22 -9.59 -13.52
N LEU A 46 -2.07 -10.24 -13.37
CA LEU A 46 -1.52 -10.56 -12.04
C LEU A 46 -1.22 -9.29 -11.25
N ASN A 47 -0.61 -8.28 -11.88
CA ASN A 47 -0.28 -7.03 -11.20
C ASN A 47 -1.54 -6.31 -10.71
N GLN A 48 -2.57 -6.20 -11.56
CA GLN A 48 -3.86 -5.63 -11.17
C GLN A 48 -4.49 -6.35 -9.96
N GLU A 49 -4.30 -7.65 -9.84
CA GLU A 49 -4.79 -8.41 -8.68
C GLU A 49 -4.01 -8.07 -7.41
N TYR A 50 -2.68 -7.94 -7.50
CA TYR A 50 -1.86 -7.48 -6.39
C TYR A 50 -2.17 -6.04 -5.99
N GLU A 51 -2.45 -5.14 -6.93
CA GLU A 51 -2.89 -3.77 -6.64
C GLU A 51 -4.20 -3.78 -5.85
N LYS A 52 -5.20 -4.54 -6.30
CA LYS A 52 -6.45 -4.72 -5.54
C LYS A 52 -6.18 -5.25 -4.13
N ALA A 53 -5.31 -6.25 -4.00
CA ALA A 53 -4.91 -6.83 -2.72
C ALA A 53 -4.28 -5.79 -1.78
N TRP A 54 -3.41 -4.93 -2.32
CA TRP A 54 -2.80 -3.83 -1.59
C TRP A 54 -3.81 -2.77 -1.15
N ASP A 55 -4.72 -2.36 -2.03
CA ASP A 55 -5.80 -1.42 -1.70
C ASP A 55 -6.65 -1.94 -0.54
N TYR A 56 -6.91 -3.26 -0.50
CA TYR A 56 -7.63 -3.88 0.61
C TYR A 56 -6.84 -3.82 1.91
N ILE A 57 -5.55 -4.16 1.89
CA ILE A 57 -4.70 -4.07 3.08
C ILE A 57 -4.65 -2.64 3.60
N GLU A 58 -4.47 -1.66 2.71
CA GLU A 58 -4.41 -0.24 3.08
C GLU A 58 -5.72 0.23 3.73
N ARG A 59 -6.87 -0.20 3.19
CA ARG A 59 -8.17 0.10 3.79
C ARG A 59 -8.30 -0.52 5.18
N GLN A 60 -7.88 -1.78 5.37
CA GLN A 60 -7.90 -2.41 6.70
C GLN A 60 -6.96 -1.70 7.66
N LEU A 61 -5.77 -1.32 7.19
CA LEU A 61 -4.80 -0.58 8.00
C LEU A 61 -5.35 0.77 8.44
N THR A 62 -6.02 1.49 7.54
CA THR A 62 -6.72 2.75 7.85
C THR A 62 -7.81 2.55 8.90
N LEU A 63 -8.60 1.48 8.79
CA LEU A 63 -9.64 1.15 9.78
C LEU A 63 -9.02 0.84 11.15
N ILE A 64 -7.90 0.11 11.18
CA ILE A 64 -7.15 -0.18 12.41
C ILE A 64 -6.62 1.10 13.03
N ASP A 65 -6.07 2.01 12.23
CA ASP A 65 -5.61 3.30 12.71
C ASP A 65 -6.78 4.12 13.31
N MET A 66 -7.92 4.20 12.62
CA MET A 66 -9.09 4.95 13.10
C MET A 66 -9.63 4.41 14.44
N VAL A 67 -9.76 3.10 14.57
CA VAL A 67 -10.27 2.44 15.80
C VAL A 67 -9.22 2.45 16.91
N GLY A 68 -7.93 2.45 16.56
CA GLY A 68 -6.81 2.31 17.46
C GLY A 68 -6.43 0.85 17.68
N VAL A 69 -5.12 0.59 17.66
CA VAL A 69 -4.53 -0.74 17.78
C VAL A 69 -4.93 -1.44 19.09
N GLN A 70 -5.06 -0.67 20.18
CA GLN A 70 -5.44 -1.18 21.50
C GLN A 70 -6.87 -1.74 21.53
N ALA A 71 -7.81 -1.08 20.85
CA ALA A 71 -9.19 -1.53 20.78
C ALA A 71 -9.34 -2.78 19.91
N MET A 72 -8.53 -2.92 18.86
CA MET A 72 -8.44 -4.15 18.05
C MET A 72 -7.90 -5.33 18.85
N GLN A 73 -6.84 -5.12 19.64
CA GLN A 73 -6.27 -6.16 20.50
C GLN A 73 -7.27 -6.65 21.56
N GLN A 74 -8.03 -5.74 22.17
CA GLN A 74 -9.06 -6.08 23.16
C GLN A 74 -10.27 -6.79 22.56
N ARG A 75 -10.64 -6.47 21.31
CA ARG A 75 -11.76 -7.13 20.61
C ARG A 75 -11.44 -8.55 20.17
N GLY A 76 -10.16 -8.94 20.09
CA GLY A 76 -9.74 -10.28 19.67
C GLY A 76 -10.09 -10.63 18.22
N GLN A 77 -10.64 -9.68 17.45
CA GLN A 77 -11.02 -9.90 16.06
C GLN A 77 -9.82 -9.62 15.16
N SER A 78 -9.09 -10.70 14.88
CA SER A 78 -7.84 -10.72 14.14
C SER A 78 -8.02 -11.24 12.72
N GLY A 79 -9.23 -11.28 12.16
CA GLY A 79 -9.42 -11.80 10.82
C GLY A 79 -10.87 -11.83 10.35
N GLY A 80 -11.02 -12.15 9.06
CA GLY A 80 -12.31 -12.30 8.42
C GLY A 80 -12.18 -12.82 7.00
N GLN A 81 -13.34 -13.02 6.36
CA GLN A 81 -13.43 -13.33 4.94
C GLN A 81 -14.35 -12.32 4.27
N PHE A 82 -14.08 -12.03 3.00
CA PHE A 82 -15.00 -11.26 2.17
C PHE A 82 -15.06 -11.84 0.77
N GLU A 83 -16.20 -11.64 0.12
CA GLU A 83 -16.40 -12.00 -1.28
C GLU A 83 -16.04 -10.78 -2.13
N SER A 84 -15.09 -10.95 -3.05
CA SER A 84 -14.78 -9.93 -4.05
C SER A 84 -15.88 -9.89 -5.11
N LEU A 85 -15.99 -8.78 -5.83
CA LEU A 85 -16.92 -8.62 -6.96
C LEU A 85 -16.77 -9.71 -8.03
N ASP A 86 -15.59 -10.34 -8.10
CA ASP A 86 -15.28 -11.46 -8.99
C ASP A 86 -15.77 -12.83 -8.44
N GLY A 87 -16.54 -12.87 -7.34
CA GLY A 87 -17.05 -14.09 -6.69
C GLY A 87 -16.01 -14.91 -5.93
N ARG A 88 -14.81 -14.34 -5.72
CA ARG A 88 -13.71 -15.01 -5.00
C ARG A 88 -13.77 -14.73 -3.52
N ILE A 89 -13.42 -15.71 -2.70
CA ILE A 89 -13.31 -15.56 -1.26
C ILE A 89 -11.89 -15.15 -0.89
N TRP A 90 -11.77 -13.99 -0.27
CA TRP A 90 -10.53 -13.42 0.23
C TRP A 90 -10.51 -13.54 1.74
N HIS A 91 -9.47 -14.16 2.27
CA HIS A 91 -9.28 -14.37 3.70
C HIS A 91 -8.21 -13.42 4.20
N TRP A 92 -8.51 -12.64 5.23
CA TRP A 92 -7.54 -11.75 5.85
C TRP A 92 -7.36 -12.09 7.32
N THR A 93 -6.15 -11.87 7.80
CA THR A 93 -5.78 -12.06 9.20
C THR A 93 -4.82 -10.95 9.62
N VAL A 94 -5.00 -10.42 10.82
CA VAL A 94 -4.23 -9.35 11.43
C VAL A 94 -3.63 -9.88 12.73
N GLN A 95 -2.32 -9.81 12.86
CA GLN A 95 -1.60 -10.14 14.08
C GLN A 95 -1.02 -8.86 14.65
N ILE A 96 -1.38 -8.55 15.89
CA ILE A 96 -0.88 -7.38 16.62
C ILE A 96 0.02 -7.92 17.74
N ASN A 97 1.29 -7.51 17.72
CA ASN A 97 2.26 -7.87 18.75
C ASN A 97 2.75 -6.61 19.44
N GLU A 98 2.79 -6.64 20.77
CA GLU A 98 3.42 -5.60 21.57
C GLU A 98 4.93 -5.62 21.33
N THR A 99 5.52 -4.44 21.12
CA THR A 99 6.97 -4.31 21.11
C THR A 99 7.45 -3.98 22.52
N GLY A 100 8.74 -4.18 22.80
CA GLY A 100 9.34 -3.78 24.09
C GLY A 100 9.36 -2.27 24.35
N ILE A 101 8.77 -1.47 23.46
CA ILE A 101 8.66 -0.01 23.54
C ILE A 101 7.21 0.35 23.87
N THR A 102 7.01 1.15 24.90
CA THR A 102 5.69 1.60 25.35
C THR A 102 4.92 2.26 24.19
N ALA A 103 3.67 1.88 24.02
CA ALA A 103 2.76 2.40 23.00
C ALA A 103 3.16 2.13 21.54
N LEU A 104 4.09 1.22 21.26
CA LEU A 104 4.45 0.80 19.90
C LEU A 104 4.09 -0.67 19.64
N TYR A 105 3.39 -0.92 18.54
CA TYR A 105 2.88 -2.23 18.18
C TYR A 105 3.35 -2.63 16.78
N ASP A 106 3.77 -3.88 16.63
CA ASP A 106 4.02 -4.51 15.33
C ASP A 106 2.69 -5.09 14.83
N VAL A 107 2.21 -4.59 13.69
CA VAL A 107 0.97 -5.04 13.04
C VAL A 107 1.32 -5.78 11.76
N VAL A 108 0.91 -7.03 11.67
CA VAL A 108 1.11 -7.88 10.49
C VAL A 108 -0.25 -8.23 9.91
N ILE A 109 -0.52 -7.78 8.69
CA ILE A 109 -1.75 -8.08 7.94
C ILE A 109 -1.40 -9.07 6.84
N GLN A 110 -2.06 -10.22 6.86
CA GLN A 110 -1.95 -11.26 5.84
C GLN A 110 -3.26 -11.37 5.07
N LEU A 111 -3.17 -11.41 3.75
CA LEU A 111 -4.29 -11.57 2.84
C LEU A 111 -4.04 -12.78 1.95
N GLN A 112 -5.04 -13.66 1.83
CA GLN A 112 -4.96 -14.91 1.09
C GLN A 112 -6.17 -15.07 0.18
N TRP A 113 -5.94 -15.45 -1.07
CA TRP A 113 -6.99 -15.71 -2.05
C TRP A 113 -6.59 -16.87 -2.95
N GLU A 114 -7.59 -17.48 -3.60
CA GLU A 114 -7.36 -18.56 -4.56
C GLU A 114 -7.55 -18.05 -5.99
N GLU A 115 -6.57 -18.34 -6.85
CA GLU A 115 -6.61 -18.03 -8.28
C GLU A 115 -6.15 -19.25 -9.09
N ASP A 116 -6.98 -19.73 -10.02
CA ASP A 116 -6.68 -20.86 -10.93
C ASP A 116 -6.13 -22.10 -10.19
N GLY A 117 -6.69 -22.43 -9.02
CA GLY A 117 -6.28 -23.54 -8.17
C GLY A 117 -4.98 -23.31 -7.40
N ARG A 118 -4.47 -22.07 -7.36
CA ARG A 118 -3.29 -21.67 -6.59
C ARG A 118 -3.67 -20.67 -5.52
N THR A 119 -3.36 -20.98 -4.26
CA THR A 119 -3.48 -20.02 -3.16
C THR A 119 -2.33 -19.01 -3.26
N ARG A 120 -2.69 -17.73 -3.36
CA ARG A 120 -1.77 -16.60 -3.27
C ARG A 120 -1.85 -15.99 -1.88
N ARG A 121 -0.74 -15.40 -1.44
CA ARG A 121 -0.62 -14.73 -0.15
C ARG A 121 0.12 -13.42 -0.32
N LEU A 122 -0.40 -12.38 0.34
CA LEU A 122 0.24 -11.09 0.50
C LEU A 122 0.38 -10.81 2.00
N GLU A 123 1.53 -10.26 2.40
CA GLU A 123 1.80 -9.89 3.79
C GLU A 123 2.30 -8.45 3.84
N CYS A 124 1.70 -7.67 4.73
CA CYS A 124 2.13 -6.33 5.07
C CYS A 124 2.52 -6.28 6.54
N ARG A 125 3.74 -5.84 6.82
CA ARG A 125 4.22 -5.60 8.18
C ARG A 125 4.45 -4.12 8.38
N THR A 126 3.82 -3.57 9.39
CA THR A 126 3.91 -2.16 9.72
C THR A 126 3.96 -1.96 11.23
N ARG A 127 4.36 -0.76 11.64
CA ARG A 127 4.42 -0.36 13.05
C ARG A 127 3.43 0.75 13.29
N MET A 128 2.66 0.61 14.35
CA MET A 128 1.63 1.57 14.71
C MET A 128 1.80 1.97 16.17
N THR A 129 1.63 3.26 16.44
CA THR A 129 1.64 3.80 17.80
C THR A 129 0.22 3.79 18.36
N ALA A 130 0.05 3.53 19.65
CA ALA A 130 -1.25 3.72 20.28
C ALA A 130 -1.65 5.20 20.21
N LYS A 131 -2.91 5.44 19.85
CA LYS A 131 -3.53 6.76 20.04
C LYS A 131 -3.70 6.96 21.54
N SER A 132 -2.79 7.73 22.14
CA SER A 132 -2.99 8.25 23.49
C SER A 132 -4.31 9.02 23.45
N SER A 133 -5.28 8.60 24.25
CA SER A 133 -6.47 9.41 24.54
C SER A 133 -6.03 10.57 25.44
N ALA A 134 -5.18 11.46 24.92
CA ALA A 134 -5.05 12.79 25.47
C ALA A 134 -6.30 13.54 25.01
N VAL A 135 -7.34 13.44 25.83
CA VAL A 135 -8.35 14.49 25.93
C VAL A 135 -7.57 15.80 25.99
N ASP A 136 -7.80 16.65 25.01
CA ASP A 136 -7.35 18.03 24.97
C ASP A 136 -8.05 18.78 26.12
N GLU A 137 -7.55 18.61 27.35
CA GLU A 137 -7.74 19.58 28.41
C GLU A 137 -6.86 20.79 28.04
N THR A 138 -7.31 21.58 27.07
CA THR A 138 -6.85 22.96 26.91
C THR A 138 -7.33 23.71 28.15
N GLN A 139 -6.42 23.72 29.11
CA GLN A 139 -6.38 24.50 30.32
C GLN A 139 -6.77 25.95 30.03
N THR A 140 -7.91 26.36 30.59
CA THR A 140 -8.34 27.76 30.72
C THR A 140 -7.29 28.55 31.50
N ASP A 141 -6.35 29.19 30.80
CA ASP A 141 -5.61 30.33 31.34
C ASP A 141 -6.30 31.62 30.88
N THR A 142 -7.24 32.09 31.70
CA THR A 142 -7.69 33.47 31.67
C THR A 142 -6.67 34.33 32.41
N GLN A 143 -5.70 34.86 31.67
CA GLN A 143 -4.82 35.92 32.14
C GLN A 143 -5.52 37.27 31.92
N SER A 144 -6.03 37.88 32.99
CA SER A 144 -6.34 39.31 33.01
C SER A 144 -5.55 39.96 34.15
N ASP A 145 -4.56 40.74 33.73
CA ASP A 145 -3.67 41.61 34.50
C ASP A 145 -4.45 42.78 35.15
N GLY A 146 -3.97 43.27 36.30
CA GLY A 146 -4.58 44.44 36.94
C GLY A 146 -4.24 44.74 38.40
N SER A 147 -2.98 45.12 38.67
CA SER A 147 -2.57 46.18 39.61
C SER A 147 -2.88 46.14 41.13
N GLN A 148 -1.77 46.31 41.87
CA GLN A 148 -1.53 47.31 42.94
C GLN A 148 -1.58 46.92 44.44
N THR A 149 -0.37 47.05 45.01
CA THR A 149 0.01 47.76 46.26
C THR A 149 -0.18 47.11 47.64
N THR A 150 0.99 46.85 48.25
CA THR A 150 1.42 47.19 49.64
C THR A 150 0.61 46.69 50.84
N THR A 151 1.26 45.93 51.73
CA THR A 151 1.77 46.38 53.06
C THR A 151 1.86 45.19 54.03
N THR A 152 3.08 44.82 54.45
CA THR A 152 3.41 44.00 55.64
C THR A 152 3.10 44.86 56.89
N PRO A 153 2.46 44.38 57.99
CA PRO A 153 3.16 43.47 58.92
C PRO A 153 2.33 42.55 59.87
N ALA A 154 3.02 41.50 60.34
CA ALA A 154 3.12 40.99 61.72
C ALA A 154 1.99 40.17 62.41
N SER A 155 2.50 39.12 63.09
CA SER A 155 2.17 38.59 64.43
C SER A 155 1.29 37.33 64.60
N THR A 156 1.99 36.24 64.95
CA THR A 156 1.77 35.36 66.13
C THR A 156 0.89 34.11 66.01
N PRO A 157 1.38 32.93 66.47
CA PRO A 157 0.70 31.64 66.42
C PRO A 157 -0.23 31.42 67.63
N GLY A 158 -1.36 30.75 67.41
CA GLY A 158 -2.37 30.41 68.43
C GLY A 158 -2.76 28.94 68.35
N ALA A 159 -2.68 28.28 69.50
CA ALA A 159 -2.74 26.85 69.75
C ALA A 159 -4.17 26.25 69.77
N THR A 160 -4.20 24.89 69.75
CA THR A 160 -5.18 23.98 70.41
C THR A 160 -6.64 24.03 69.91
N SER A 161 -7.38 22.93 69.77
CA SER A 161 -7.41 21.63 70.45
C SER A 161 -7.88 20.53 69.49
#